data_AF-A0A843VRE2-F1
#
_entry.id   AF-A0A843VRE2-F1
#
_cell.length_a   1.000
_cell.length_b   1.000
_cell.length_c   1.000
_cell.angle_alpha   90.00
_cell.angle_beta   90.00
_cell.angle_gamma   90.00
#
_symmetry.space_group_name_H-M   'P 1'
#
loop_
_entity.id
_entity.type
_entity.pdbx_description
1 polymer ?
#
loop_
_entity_poly.entity_id
_entity_poly.type
_entity_poly.pdbx_seq_one_letter_code
_entity_poly.pdbx_strand_id
1 'polypeptide(L)' 'MREIEKIFRAIRCADDDKVTLATYMLQKRADVWWASLLRSRFKDGTIEVAWDKFVRLFRAKFVPEHI' A
#
# COMPACT_ATOMS: atom_id res chain seq x y z
N MET A 1 -2.22 7.88 4.08
CA MET A 1 -3.37 7.12 3.55
C MET A 1 -4.51 8.01 3.06
N ARG A 2 -5.03 8.95 3.87
CA ARG A 2 -6.12 9.86 3.45
C ARG A 2 -5.91 10.56 2.09
N GLU A 3 -4.71 11.07 1.83
CA GLU A 3 -4.42 11.77 0.55
C GLU A 3 -4.44 10.82 -0.66
N ILE A 4 -3.93 9.59 -0.51
CA ILE A 4 -3.99 8.56 -1.55
C ILE A 4 -5.45 8.19 -1.88
N GLU A 5 -6.30 8.05 -0.84
CA GLU A 5 -7.72 7.71 -1.03
C GLU A 5 -8.49 8.83 -1.73
N LYS A 6 -8.15 10.10 -1.46
CA LYS A 6 -8.71 11.25 -2.19
C LYS A 6 -8.36 11.21 -3.68
N ILE A 7 -7.10 10.92 -4.01
CA ILE A 7 -6.66 10.79 -5.40
C ILE A 7 -7.42 9.66 -6.10
N PHE A 8 -7.47 8.47 -5.49
CA PHE A 8 -8.20 7.33 -6.07
C PHE A 8 -9.67 7.61 -6.31
N ARG A 9 -10.32 8.34 -5.39
CA ARG A 9 -11.70 8.78 -5.58
C ARG A 9 -11.83 9.77 -6.74
N ALA A 10 -10.91 10.73 -6.86
CA ALA A 10 -10.93 11.73 -7.92
C ALA A 10 -10.77 11.11 -9.32
N ILE A 11 -9.88 10.12 -9.46
CA ILE A 11 -9.64 9.45 -10.75
C ILE A 11 -10.53 8.22 -10.98
N ARG A 12 -11.45 7.91 -10.05
CA ARG A 12 -12.30 6.70 -10.08
C ARG A 12 -11.47 5.41 -10.27
N CYS A 13 -10.37 5.31 -9.54
CA CYS A 13 -9.45 4.18 -9.60
C CYS A 13 -10.17 2.85 -9.31
N ALA A 14 -9.97 1.86 -10.19
CA ALA A 14 -10.43 0.49 -9.96
C ALA A 14 -9.69 -0.13 -8.76
N ASP A 15 -10.36 -1.00 -8.00
CA ASP A 15 -9.80 -1.60 -6.79
C ASP A 15 -8.53 -2.42 -7.07
N ASP A 16 -8.49 -3.09 -8.23
CA ASP A 16 -7.35 -3.91 -8.68
C ASP A 16 -6.09 -3.08 -8.95
N ASP A 17 -6.24 -1.80 -9.31
CA ASP A 17 -5.13 -0.89 -9.60
C ASP A 17 -4.62 -0.13 -8.37
N LYS A 18 -5.40 -0.11 -7.28
CA LYS A 18 -5.12 0.74 -6.12
C LYS A 18 -3.79 0.43 -5.45
N VAL A 19 -3.46 -0.85 -5.27
CA VAL A 19 -2.20 -1.19 -4.60
C VAL A 19 -1.02 -0.83 -5.49
N THR A 20 -1.08 -1.17 -6.78
CA THR A 20 -0.05 -0.79 -7.75
C THR A 20 0.22 0.72 -7.71
N LEU A 21 -0.82 1.56 -7.85
CA LEU A 21 -0.67 3.01 -7.82
C LEU A 21 -0.19 3.53 -6.45
N ALA A 22 -0.69 2.98 -5.34
CA ALA A 22 -0.26 3.40 -4.00
C ALA A 22 1.22 3.10 -3.76
N THR A 23 1.74 1.99 -4.30
CA THR A 23 3.14 1.61 -4.15
C THR A 23 4.07 2.55 -4.90
N TYR A 24 3.69 3.02 -6.09
CA TYR A 24 4.42 4.08 -6.81
C TYR A 24 4.47 5.41 -6.06
N MET A 25 3.50 5.66 -5.17
CA MET A 25 3.44 6.87 -4.35
C MET A 25 4.21 6.75 -3.03
N LEU A 26 4.74 5.57 -2.68
CA LEU A 26 5.52 5.39 -1.47
C LEU A 26 6.88 6.08 -1.59
N GLN A 27 7.37 6.59 -0.47
CA GLN A 27 8.65 7.29 -0.41
C GLN A 27 9.48 6.83 0.78
N LYS A 28 10.81 6.89 0.61
CA LYS A 28 11.80 6.67 1.67
C LYS A 28 11.57 5.33 2.39
N ARG A 29 11.33 5.37 3.71
CA ARG A 29 11.18 4.19 4.57
C ARG A 29 9.97 3.32 4.20
N ALA A 30 8.92 3.92 3.65
CA ALA A 30 7.72 3.20 3.25
C ALA A 30 7.96 2.31 2.03
N ASP A 31 8.66 2.85 1.03
CA ASP A 31 9.01 2.14 -0.21
C ASP A 31 9.95 0.95 0.07
N VAL A 32 11.05 1.19 0.79
CA VAL A 32 12.01 0.14 1.18
C VAL A 32 11.33 -0.99 1.98
N TRP A 33 10.46 -0.64 2.92
CA TRP A 33 9.72 -1.62 3.70
C TRP A 33 8.76 -2.44 2.83
N TRP A 34 8.01 -1.78 1.95
CA TRP A 34 7.04 -2.48 1.10
C TRP A 34 7.74 -3.44 0.14
N ALA A 35 8.83 -3.02 -0.49
CA ALA A 35 9.63 -3.89 -1.35
C ALA A 35 10.22 -5.09 -0.60
N SER A 36 10.66 -4.90 0.65
CA SER A 36 11.12 -6.00 1.52
C SER A 36 9.99 -6.95 1.91
N LEU A 37 8.79 -6.42 2.17
CA LEU A 37 7.60 -7.22 2.49
C LEU A 37 7.17 -8.06 1.27
N LEU A 38 7.18 -7.48 0.07
CA LEU A 38 6.91 -8.20 -1.18
C LEU A 38 7.87 -9.37 -1.34
N ARG A 39 9.19 -9.14 -1.28
CA ARG A 39 10.20 -10.20 -1.42
C ARG A 39 10.11 -11.31 -0.37
N SER A 40 9.69 -10.98 0.85
CA SER A 40 9.67 -11.96 1.95
C SER A 40 8.37 -12.75 2.05
N ARG A 41 7.22 -12.16 1.69
CA ARG A 41 5.90 -12.76 1.90
C ARG A 41 5.16 -13.14 0.64
N PHE A 42 5.49 -12.56 -0.51
CA PHE A 42 4.80 -12.81 -1.77
C PHE A 42 5.80 -13.45 -2.73
N LYS A 43 5.61 -14.74 -3.00
CA LYS A 43 6.42 -15.44 -4.02
C LYS A 43 6.22 -14.69 -5.34
N ASP A 44 7.32 -14.46 -6.04
CA ASP A 44 7.38 -13.79 -7.35
C ASP A 44 7.21 -12.27 -7.38
N GLY A 45 7.13 -11.60 -6.23
CA GLY A 45 7.12 -10.13 -6.16
C GLY A 45 5.87 -9.49 -6.78
N THR A 46 4.83 -10.28 -7.06
CA THR A 46 3.55 -9.81 -7.59
C THR A 46 2.73 -9.14 -6.50
N ILE A 47 2.09 -8.03 -6.86
CA ILE A 47 1.17 -7.29 -6.00
C ILE A 47 -0.23 -7.94 -6.17
N GLU A 48 -0.41 -9.15 -5.67
CA GLU A 48 -1.75 -9.77 -5.52
C GLU A 48 -2.35 -9.43 -4.13
N VAL A 49 -2.15 -8.20 -3.69
CA VAL A 49 -2.63 -7.73 -2.40
C VAL A 49 -3.92 -6.96 -2.63
N ALA A 50 -5.01 -7.41 -2.05
CA ALA A 50 -6.25 -6.62 -2.03
C ALA A 50 -6.02 -5.29 -1.29
N TRP A 51 -6.70 -4.23 -1.72
CA TRP A 51 -6.53 -2.88 -1.19
C TRP A 51 -6.69 -2.81 0.34
N ASP A 52 -7.68 -3.52 0.90
CA ASP A 52 -7.93 -3.58 2.35
C ASP A 52 -6.72 -4.15 3.11
N LYS A 53 -6.10 -5.21 2.59
CA LYS A 53 -4.93 -5.85 3.16
C LYS A 53 -3.71 -4.93 3.10
N PHE A 54 -3.52 -4.21 1.99
CA PHE A 54 -2.48 -3.17 1.90
C PHE A 54 -2.67 -2.11 2.99
N VAL A 55 -3.88 -1.55 3.11
CA VAL A 55 -4.18 -0.50 4.10
C VAL A 55 -3.92 -0.99 5.52
N ARG A 56 -4.34 -2.21 5.86
CA ARG A 56 -4.11 -2.81 7.19
C ARG A 56 -2.63 -2.96 7.49
N LEU A 57 -1.86 -3.55 6.58
CA LEU A 57 -0.41 -3.74 6.74
C LEU A 57 0.32 -2.40 6.86
N PHE A 58 -0.05 -1.43 6.01
CA PHE A 58 0.57 -0.10 6.01
C PHE A 58 0.30 0.64 7.32
N ARG A 59 -0.96 0.63 7.80
CA ARG A 59 -1.34 1.23 9.07
C ARG A 59 -0.59 0.58 10.24
N ALA A 60 -0.59 -0.75 10.33
CA ALA A 60 0.13 -1.45 11.39
C ALA A 60 1.63 -1.13 11.45
N LYS A 61 2.26 -0.79 10.31
CA LYS A 61 3.69 -0.45 10.26
C LYS A 61 4.00 1.02 10.56
N PHE A 62 3.18 1.95 10.06
CA PHE A 62 3.52 3.39 10.03
C PHE A 62 2.58 4.29 10.82
N VAL A 63 1.41 3.79 11.21
CA VAL A 63 0.45 4.51 12.04
C VAL A 63 0.45 3.84 13.40
N PRO A 64 0.89 4.52 14.47
CA PRO A 64 0.73 3.98 15.82
C PRO A 64 -0.76 3.68 16.08
N GLU A 65 -1.08 2.49 16.57
CA GLU A 65 -2.35 2.29 17.28
C GLU A 65 -2.26 3.14 18.54
N HIS A 66 -2.90 4.31 18.53
CA HIS A 66 -2.83 5.25 19.64
C HIS A 66 -3.17 4.57 20.96
N ILE A 67 -2.21 4.59 21.88
CA ILE A 67 -2.29 5.52 23.02
C ILE A 67 -1.00 6.35 23.04
#